data_AF-A0A7C7KA55-F1
#
_entry.id   AF-A0A7C7KA55-F1
#
_cell.length_a   1.000
_cell.length_b   1.000
_cell.length_c   1.000
_cell.angle_alpha   90.00
_cell.angle_beta   90.00
_cell.angle_gamma   90.00
#
_symmetry.space_group_name_H-M   'P 1'
#
loop_
_entity.id
_entity.type
_entity.pdbx_description
1 polymer ?
#
loop_
_entity_poly.entity_id
_entity_poly.type
_entity_poly.pdbx_seq_one_letter_code
_entity_poly.pdbx_strand_id
1 'polypeptide(L)'
;MNLLRILTILLLIQFKAYALIEVDITRGNLSPLPIAVSALFSDNDSHAKFEKILKQKDLGSEISIIIENNLKQTGLFNPLDKDAFLQNSEIAHLKPRVEDWALIKSQALITGKVE
;
A
#
# COMPACT_ATOMS: atom_id res chain seq x y z
N MET A 1 1.59 46.24 42.10
CA MET A 1 2.81 45.65 41.52
C MET A 1 3.11 44.23 42.03
N ASN A 2 2.93 43.94 43.32
CA ASN A 2 3.25 42.63 43.90
C ASN A 2 2.33 41.50 43.40
N LEU A 3 1.03 41.77 43.20
CA LEU A 3 0.07 40.77 42.71
C LEU A 3 0.40 40.30 41.29
N LEU A 4 0.78 41.22 40.40
CA LEU A 4 1.15 40.90 39.02
C LEU A 4 2.38 39.98 38.99
N ARG A 5 3.40 40.28 39.82
CA ARG A 5 4.62 39.45 39.94
C ARG A 5 4.32 38.02 40.42
N ILE A 6 3.41 37.87 41.38
CA ILE A 6 2.99 36.54 41.87
C ILE A 6 2.30 35.75 40.75
N LEU A 7 1.42 36.40 39.98
CA LEU A 7 0.73 35.76 38.86
C LEU A 7 1.72 35.32 37.75
N THR A 8 2.75 36.14 37.49
CA THR A 8 3.81 35.79 36.52
C THR A 8 4.62 34.59 36.99
N ILE A 9 4.93 34.49 38.28
CA ILE A 9 5.67 33.35 38.86
C ILE A 9 4.83 32.06 38.77
N LEU A 10 3.52 32.15 39.01
CA LEU A 10 2.63 30.99 38.93
C LEU A 10 2.55 30.41 37.50
N LEU A 11 2.63 31.27 36.48
CA LEU A 11 2.60 30.86 35.08
C LEU A 11 3.89 30.12 34.62
N LEU A 12 4.98 30.29 35.37
CA LEU A 12 6.27 29.64 35.07
C LEU A 12 6.37 28.22 35.62
N ILE A 13 5.38 27.75 36.39
CA ILE A 13 5.33 26.40 36.93
C ILE A 13 4.81 25.45 35.85
N GLN A 14 5.70 24.62 35.29
CA GLN A 14 5.36 23.60 34.30
C GLN A 14 5.00 22.29 35.01
N PHE A 15 3.78 21.78 34.83
CA PHE A 15 3.40 20.45 35.30
C PHE A 15 3.81 19.40 34.27
N LYS A 16 4.37 18.27 34.72
CA LYS A 16 4.61 17.12 33.85
C LYS A 16 3.27 16.46 33.51
N ALA A 17 2.94 16.41 32.22
CA ALA A 17 1.80 15.64 31.74
C ALA A 17 2.20 14.15 31.65
N TYR A 18 1.42 13.28 32.29
CA TYR A 18 1.56 11.83 32.18
C TYR A 18 0.50 11.31 31.21
N ALA A 19 0.91 10.51 30.23
CA ALA A 19 -0.04 9.84 29.33
C ALA A 19 -0.78 8.74 30.12
N LEU A 20 -2.10 8.70 30.00
CA LEU A 20 -2.93 7.67 30.64
C LEU A 20 -2.74 6.30 29.97
N ILE A 21 -2.37 6.28 28.69
CA ILE A 21 -2.18 5.07 27.88
C ILE A 21 -0.85 5.17 27.16
N GLU A 22 0.02 4.18 27.37
CA GLU A 22 1.27 3.96 26.66
C GLU A 22 1.10 2.70 25.81
N VAL A 23 1.23 2.82 24.48
CA VAL A 23 1.20 1.68 23.57
C VAL A 23 2.64 1.32 23.23
N ASP A 24 3.15 0.26 23.88
CA ASP A 24 4.49 -0.27 23.63
C ASP A 24 4.45 -1.34 22.52
N ILE A 25 4.88 -0.97 21.31
CA ILE A 25 5.00 -1.90 20.18
C ILE A 25 6.36 -2.59 20.27
N THR A 26 6.43 -3.64 21.07
CA THR A 26 7.69 -4.37 21.34
C THR A 26 8.18 -5.24 20.18
N ARG A 27 7.30 -5.58 19.22
CA ARG A 27 7.64 -6.36 18.00
C ARG A 27 6.72 -5.98 16.85
N GLY A 28 7.27 -5.86 15.63
CA GLY A 28 6.48 -5.79 14.40
C GLY A 28 5.83 -7.13 14.06
N ASN A 29 4.78 -7.12 13.22
CA ASN A 29 4.20 -8.36 12.68
C ASN A 29 5.28 -9.11 11.86
N LEU A 30 5.65 -10.31 12.32
CA LEU A 30 6.77 -11.10 11.76
C LEU A 30 6.39 -11.91 10.51
N SER A 31 5.11 -11.96 10.13
CA SER A 31 4.64 -12.70 8.97
C SER A 31 3.88 -11.78 8.02
N PRO A 32 4.55 -11.25 6.97
CA PRO A 32 3.89 -10.42 5.98
C PRO A 32 2.79 -11.20 5.23
N LEU A 33 1.68 -10.54 4.93
CA LEU A 33 0.52 -11.11 4.25
C LEU A 33 0.83 -11.42 2.78
N PRO A 34 0.71 -12.68 2.31
CA PRO A 34 0.85 -13.01 0.90
C PRO A 34 -0.21 -12.31 0.04
N ILE A 35 0.23 -11.54 -0.96
CA ILE A 35 -0.65 -10.75 -1.84
C ILE A 35 -0.23 -10.89 -3.29
N ALA A 36 -1.18 -11.07 -4.20
CA ALA A 36 -0.94 -11.04 -5.63
C ALA A 36 -1.25 -9.64 -6.19
N VAL A 37 -0.34 -9.08 -6.98
CA VAL A 37 -0.51 -7.79 -7.65
C VAL A 37 -0.43 -8.03 -9.16
N SER A 38 -1.58 -8.15 -9.82
CA SER A 38 -1.63 -8.29 -11.28
C SER A 38 -1.23 -6.98 -11.96
N ALA A 39 -0.64 -7.08 -13.15
CA ALA A 39 -0.56 -5.94 -14.06
C ALA A 39 -1.97 -5.36 -14.27
N LEU A 40 -2.08 -4.03 -14.30
CA LEU A 40 -3.36 -3.39 -14.59
C LEU A 40 -3.66 -3.57 -16.08
N PHE A 41 -4.89 -3.94 -16.40
CA PHE A 41 -5.34 -4.08 -17.77
C PHE A 41 -5.39 -2.71 -18.46
N SER A 42 -5.01 -2.64 -19.73
CA SER A 42 -5.24 -1.46 -20.56
C SER A 42 -5.73 -1.94 -21.91
N ASP A 43 -6.78 -1.29 -22.42
CA ASP A 43 -7.24 -1.57 -23.77
C ASP A 43 -6.28 -0.96 -24.82
N ASN A 44 -6.43 -1.36 -26.07
CA ASN A 44 -5.52 -0.94 -27.14
C ASN A 44 -5.53 0.57 -27.37
N ASP A 45 -6.67 1.24 -27.18
CA ASP A 45 -6.82 2.67 -27.40
C ASP A 45 -6.10 3.45 -26.31
N SER A 46 -6.29 3.07 -25.05
CA SER A 46 -5.59 3.65 -23.90
C SER A 46 -4.10 3.34 -23.95
N HIS A 47 -3.69 2.13 -24.32
CA HIS A 47 -2.28 1.78 -24.54
C HIS A 47 -1.63 2.71 -25.57
N ALA A 48 -2.24 2.89 -26.74
CA ALA A 48 -1.69 3.76 -27.79
C ALA A 48 -1.62 5.24 -27.36
N LYS A 49 -2.62 5.71 -26.60
CA LYS A 49 -2.66 7.06 -26.05
C LYS A 49 -1.54 7.29 -25.04
N PHE A 50 -1.37 6.39 -24.08
CA PHE A 50 -0.34 6.52 -23.04
C PHE A 50 1.07 6.30 -23.59
N GLU A 51 1.26 5.39 -24.54
CA GLU A 51 2.54 5.23 -25.23
C GLU A 51 2.96 6.52 -25.94
N LYS A 52 2.02 7.24 -26.55
CA LYS A 52 2.31 8.54 -27.18
C LYS A 52 2.68 9.64 -26.19
N ILE A 53 2.05 9.67 -25.01
CA ILE A 53 2.24 10.73 -24.00
C ILE A 53 3.49 10.45 -23.15
N LEU A 54 3.61 9.23 -22.65
CA LEU A 54 4.59 8.83 -21.64
C LEU A 54 5.78 8.07 -22.24
N LYS A 55 5.70 7.63 -23.51
CA LYS A 55 6.71 6.77 -24.16
C LYS A 55 6.95 5.45 -23.42
N GLN A 56 5.96 5.01 -22.65
CA GLN A 56 5.97 3.76 -21.93
C GLN A 56 5.05 2.77 -22.65
N LYS A 57 5.57 1.58 -22.95
CA LYS A 57 4.82 0.55 -23.65
C LYS A 57 3.80 -0.11 -22.72
N ASP A 58 4.25 -0.65 -21.59
CA ASP A 58 3.38 -1.34 -20.64
C ASP A 58 3.21 -0.55 -19.34
N LEU A 59 2.33 0.45 -19.37
CA LEU A 59 2.05 1.30 -18.20
C LEU A 59 1.41 0.50 -17.04
N GLY A 60 0.57 -0.49 -17.36
CA GLY A 60 -0.10 -1.31 -16.36
C GLY A 60 0.87 -2.15 -15.53
N SER A 61 1.91 -2.68 -16.18
CA SER A 61 3.01 -3.39 -15.51
C SER A 61 3.83 -2.45 -14.63
N GLU A 62 4.20 -1.26 -15.10
CA GLU A 62 4.94 -0.28 -14.28
C GLU A 62 4.19 0.12 -13.01
N ILE A 63 2.88 0.37 -13.13
CA ILE A 63 2.05 0.68 -11.95
C ILE A 63 2.03 -0.50 -10.98
N SER A 64 1.93 -1.74 -11.47
CA SER A 64 1.98 -2.93 -10.62
C SER A 64 3.29 -3.04 -9.84
N ILE A 65 4.43 -2.73 -10.48
CA ILE A 65 5.75 -2.74 -9.84
C ILE A 65 5.83 -1.68 -8.72
N ILE A 66 5.28 -0.48 -8.96
CA ILE A 66 5.23 0.57 -7.93
C ILE A 66 4.39 0.11 -6.72
N ILE A 67 3.22 -0.46 -6.98
CA ILE A 67 2.33 -1.00 -5.94
C ILE A 67 3.03 -2.10 -5.13
N GLU A 68 3.67 -3.06 -5.81
CA GLU A 68 4.43 -4.13 -5.15
C GLU A 68 5.53 -3.59 -4.26
N ASN A 69 6.32 -2.64 -4.76
CA ASN A 69 7.40 -2.02 -4.01
C ASN A 69 6.88 -1.28 -2.78
N ASN A 70 5.78 -0.54 -2.91
CA ASN A 70 5.15 0.14 -1.78
C ASN A 70 4.65 -0.85 -0.71
N LEU A 71 3.94 -1.91 -1.13
CA LEU A 71 3.45 -2.95 -0.21
C LEU A 71 4.60 -3.65 0.51
N LYS A 72 5.64 -4.04 -0.22
CA LYS A 72 6.83 -4.68 0.35
C LYS A 72 7.54 -3.78 1.36
N GLN A 73 7.63 -2.48 1.09
CA GLN A 73 8.29 -1.51 1.97
C GLN A 73 7.56 -1.33 3.31
N THR A 74 6.25 -1.60 3.38
CA THR A 74 5.53 -1.58 4.67
C THR A 74 5.95 -2.70 5.62
N GLY A 75 6.54 -3.78 5.11
CA GLY A 75 6.81 -5.00 5.88
C GLY A 75 5.55 -5.80 6.26
N LEU A 76 4.35 -5.32 5.90
CA LEU A 76 3.07 -5.98 6.21
C LEU A 76 2.63 -6.96 5.12
N PHE A 77 3.21 -6.87 3.93
CA PHE A 77 2.81 -7.66 2.77
C PHE A 77 4.01 -8.37 2.12
N ASN A 78 3.74 -9.53 1.54
CA ASN A 78 4.66 -10.30 0.72
C ASN A 78 4.06 -10.45 -0.69
N PRO A 79 4.38 -9.54 -1.63
CA PRO A 79 3.99 -9.69 -3.02
C PRO A 79 4.48 -11.03 -3.59
N LEU A 80 3.58 -11.79 -4.19
CA LEU A 80 3.87 -13.06 -4.84
C LEU A 80 4.56 -12.85 -6.19
N ASP A 81 5.37 -13.83 -6.60
CA ASP A 81 6.03 -13.82 -7.90
C ASP A 81 4.97 -13.87 -9.02
N LYS A 82 5.11 -12.98 -10.01
CA LYS A 82 4.21 -12.90 -11.16
C LYS A 82 4.24 -14.17 -12.01
N ASP A 83 5.36 -14.91 -12.01
CA ASP A 83 5.49 -16.18 -12.73
C ASP A 83 4.58 -17.28 -12.15
N ALA A 84 4.10 -17.12 -10.91
CA ALA A 84 3.13 -18.03 -10.31
C ALA A 84 1.69 -17.77 -10.81
N PHE A 85 1.41 -16.63 -11.43
CA PHE A 85 0.04 -16.22 -11.72
C PHE A 85 -0.58 -17.09 -12.82
N LEU A 86 -1.74 -17.66 -12.51
CA LEU A 86 -2.47 -18.57 -13.41
C LEU A 86 -3.43 -17.82 -14.35
N GLN A 87 -3.64 -16.52 -14.16
CA GLN A 87 -4.55 -15.67 -14.93
C GLN A 87 -3.82 -14.44 -15.48
N ASN A 88 -4.24 -13.99 -16.67
CA ASN A 88 -3.77 -12.73 -17.25
C ASN A 88 -4.56 -11.53 -16.69
N SER A 89 -4.04 -10.33 -16.90
CA SER A 89 -4.65 -9.07 -16.46
C SER A 89 -6.03 -8.81 -17.09
N GLU A 90 -6.23 -9.25 -18.33
CA GLU A 90 -7.50 -9.13 -19.06
C GLU A 90 -8.65 -9.90 -18.38
N ILE A 91 -8.40 -11.11 -17.88
CA ILE A 91 -9.43 -11.89 -17.18
C ILE A 91 -9.56 -11.38 -15.73
N ALA A 92 -8.41 -11.10 -15.09
CA ALA A 92 -8.35 -10.73 -13.68
C ALA A 92 -9.02 -9.39 -13.38
N HIS A 93 -8.94 -8.38 -14.26
CA HIS A 93 -9.57 -7.07 -14.00
C HIS A 93 -11.10 -7.11 -14.09
N LEU A 94 -11.65 -8.01 -14.89
CA LEU A 94 -13.10 -8.09 -15.12
C LEU A 94 -13.78 -8.98 -14.08
N LYS A 95 -13.32 -10.22 -13.93
CA LYS A 95 -13.85 -11.17 -12.97
C LYS A 95 -12.78 -12.21 -12.62
N PRO A 96 -11.98 -11.98 -11.56
CA PRO A 96 -10.94 -12.91 -11.18
C PRO A 96 -11.56 -14.23 -10.69
N ARG A 97 -11.01 -15.37 -11.15
CA ARG A 97 -11.40 -16.69 -10.61
C ARG A 97 -10.59 -16.93 -9.35
N VAL A 98 -11.24 -16.77 -8.20
CA VAL A 98 -10.59 -16.74 -6.87
C VAL A 98 -9.86 -18.05 -6.58
N GLU A 99 -10.32 -19.16 -7.17
CA GLU A 99 -9.72 -20.49 -7.00
C GLU A 99 -8.26 -20.52 -7.46
N ASP A 100 -7.97 -19.91 -8.61
CA ASP A 100 -6.63 -19.89 -9.20
C ASP A 100 -5.66 -19.08 -8.31
N TRP A 101 -6.13 -18.01 -7.69
CA TRP A 101 -5.34 -17.19 -6.75
C TRP A 101 -5.14 -17.87 -5.40
N ALA A 102 -6.13 -18.63 -4.94
CA ALA A 102 -6.03 -19.45 -3.74
C ALA A 102 -5.01 -20.59 -3.91
N LEU A 103 -4.86 -21.18 -5.11
CA LEU A 103 -3.87 -22.22 -5.40
C LEU A 103 -2.43 -21.74 -5.17
N ILE A 104 -2.14 -20.47 -5.50
CA ILE A 104 -0.82 -19.85 -5.25
C ILE A 104 -0.70 -19.26 -3.84
N LYS A 105 -1.64 -19.58 -2.95
CA LYS A 105 -1.71 -19.11 -1.55
C LYS A 105 -1.81 -17.58 -1.42
N SER A 106 -2.34 -16.91 -2.43
CA SER A 106 -2.65 -15.49 -2.32
C SER A 106 -3.81 -15.28 -1.36
N GLN A 107 -3.65 -14.38 -0.38
CA GLN A 107 -4.74 -14.02 0.54
C GLN A 107 -5.51 -12.78 0.07
N ALA A 108 -4.89 -11.97 -0.79
CA ALA A 108 -5.50 -10.79 -1.39
C ALA A 108 -5.03 -10.62 -2.83
N LEU A 109 -5.89 -10.06 -3.68
CA LEU A 109 -5.59 -9.76 -5.07
C LEU A 109 -5.77 -8.28 -5.34
N ILE A 110 -4.77 -7.66 -5.96
CA ILE A 110 -4.88 -6.33 -6.56
C ILE A 110 -4.91 -6.50 -8.07
N THR A 111 -5.92 -5.92 -8.69
CA THR A 111 -6.15 -5.89 -10.13
C THR A 111 -6.89 -4.61 -10.47
N GLY A 112 -6.85 -4.18 -11.73
CA GLY A 112 -7.49 -2.93 -12.15
C GLY A 112 -7.33 -2.67 -13.64
N LYS A 113 -7.81 -1.50 -14.06
CA LYS A 113 -7.73 -1.01 -15.44
C LYS A 113 -7.06 0.37 -15.47
N VAL A 114 -6.33 0.64 -16.55
CA VAL A 114 -5.80 1.96 -16.93
C VAL A 114 -6.48 2.41 -18.21
N GLU A 115 -7.16 3.56 -18.18
CA GLU A 115 -7.91 4.13 -19.32
C GLU A 115 -7.68 5.63 -19.56
#